data_AF-A0A7W1EZH2-F1
#
_entry.id   AF-A0A7W1EZH2-F1
#
_cell.length_a   1.000
_cell.length_b   1.000
_cell.length_c   1.000
_cell.angle_alpha   90.00
_cell.angle_beta   90.00
_cell.angle_gamma   90.00
#
_symmetry.space_group_name_H-M   'P 1'
#
loop_
_entity.id
_entity.type
_entity.pdbx_description
1 polymer ?
#
loop_
_entity_poly.entity_id
_entity_poly.type
_entity_poly.pdbx_seq_one_letter_code
_entity_poly.pdbx_strand_id
1 'polypeptide(L)'
;MKNKNLFLLLFLICASFFLKAQSCSSCSTLISQTDTSDYVVNTGQTLCIDTSGNCLGKITLNGGTVCNKGFFQPKDLFLNGGSLNNLGNLTYMKSLTLNGSVNITIEASSVINVEGDFTINTAGNVTNNGYLNVSGNIQNNGALNNLNVINCLQISGNAAVNAGVINQN
;
A
#
# COMPACT_ATOMS: atom_id res chain seq x y z
N MET A 1 -31.02 -30.44 14.34
CA MET A 1 -30.42 -29.72 13.18
C MET A 1 -30.16 -28.24 13.51
N LYS A 2 -29.30 -27.92 14.50
CA LYS A 2 -29.02 -26.52 14.89
C LYS A 2 -27.54 -26.11 14.82
N ASN A 3 -26.62 -26.97 14.36
CA ASN A 3 -25.18 -26.71 14.38
C ASN A 3 -24.51 -26.51 13.00
N LYS A 4 -25.20 -26.73 11.87
CA LYS A 4 -24.57 -26.63 10.54
C LYS A 4 -24.38 -25.18 10.06
N ASN A 5 -25.30 -24.27 10.39
CA ASN A 5 -25.23 -22.88 9.94
C ASN A 5 -24.21 -22.04 10.73
N LEU A 6 -23.99 -22.37 12.00
CA LEU A 6 -22.98 -21.70 12.83
C LEU A 6 -21.56 -22.04 12.36
N PHE A 7 -21.32 -23.30 11.96
CA PHE A 7 -20.03 -23.74 11.43
C PHE A 7 -19.69 -23.08 10.09
N LEU A 8 -20.68 -22.91 9.21
CA LEU A 8 -20.51 -22.26 7.91
C LEU A 8 -20.20 -20.76 8.05
N LEU A 9 -20.89 -20.07 8.98
CA LEU A 9 -20.63 -18.67 9.28
C LEU A 9 -19.22 -18.47 9.88
N LEU A 10 -18.80 -19.36 10.78
CA LEU A 10 -17.45 -19.33 11.36
C LEU A 10 -16.36 -19.59 10.32
N PHE A 11 -16.61 -20.48 9.34
CA PHE A 11 -15.67 -20.79 8.26
C PHE A 11 -15.51 -19.61 7.27
N LEU A 12 -16.60 -18.92 6.93
CA LEU A 12 -16.59 -17.73 6.09
C LEU A 12 -15.86 -16.55 6.76
N ILE A 13 -16.06 -16.36 8.07
CA ILE A 13 -15.32 -15.36 8.84
C ILE A 13 -13.83 -15.71 8.88
N CYS A 14 -13.48 -16.98 9.15
CA CYS A 14 -12.08 -17.42 9.15
C CYS A 14 -11.42 -17.24 7.76
N ALA A 15 -12.09 -17.61 6.68
CA ALA A 15 -11.59 -17.46 5.31
C ALA A 15 -11.31 -16.00 4.93
N SER A 16 -12.11 -15.05 5.43
CA SER A 16 -11.87 -13.62 5.20
C SER A 16 -10.61 -13.09 5.92
N PHE A 17 -10.27 -13.63 7.09
CA PHE A 17 -8.99 -13.35 7.76
C PHE A 17 -7.80 -14.01 7.04
N PHE A 18 -7.98 -15.23 6.51
CA PHE A 18 -6.94 -15.92 5.72
C PHE A 18 -6.63 -15.21 4.40
N LEU A 19 -7.63 -14.66 3.70
CA LEU A 19 -7.41 -13.92 2.45
C LEU A 19 -6.60 -12.64 2.66
N LYS A 20 -6.80 -11.95 3.80
CA LYS A 20 -6.05 -10.72 4.14
C LYS A 20 -4.57 -11.00 4.45
N ALA A 21 -4.26 -12.19 4.98
CA ALA A 21 -2.89 -12.60 5.29
C ALA A 21 -2.11 -13.18 4.09
N GLN A 22 -2.78 -13.46 2.96
CA GLN A 22 -2.19 -14.16 1.81
C GLN A 22 -1.38 -13.26 0.86
N SER A 23 -1.57 -11.93 0.88
CA SER A 23 -0.93 -11.06 -0.11
C SER A 23 0.59 -10.97 0.02
N CYS A 24 1.14 -11.32 1.19
CA CYS A 24 2.59 -11.31 1.48
C CYS A 24 3.14 -12.65 1.98
N SER A 25 2.52 -13.78 1.58
CA SER A 25 2.93 -15.12 2.03
C SER A 25 3.84 -15.88 1.05
N SER A 26 3.98 -15.43 -0.20
CA SER A 26 4.88 -16.04 -1.19
C SER A 26 5.61 -14.97 -2.00
N CYS A 27 6.94 -15.02 -2.01
CA CYS A 27 7.80 -14.04 -2.66
C CYS A 27 8.42 -14.62 -3.92
N SER A 28 8.30 -13.92 -5.05
CA SER A 28 9.10 -14.22 -6.25
C SER A 28 10.53 -13.72 -6.10
N THR A 29 10.67 -12.56 -5.44
CA THR A 29 11.95 -11.94 -5.07
C THR A 29 11.89 -11.52 -3.62
N LEU A 30 12.98 -11.77 -2.89
CA LEU A 30 13.12 -11.40 -1.47
C LEU A 30 14.31 -10.47 -1.29
N ILE A 31 14.07 -9.30 -0.70
CA ILE A 31 15.07 -8.35 -0.23
C ILE A 31 15.13 -8.46 1.30
N SER A 32 16.19 -9.06 1.82
CA SER A 32 16.42 -9.25 3.27
C SER A 32 17.59 -8.43 3.82
N GLN A 33 18.20 -7.61 2.98
CA GLN A 33 19.30 -6.70 3.31
C GLN A 33 19.21 -5.45 2.41
N THR A 34 20.21 -4.57 2.46
CA THR A 34 20.28 -3.44 1.52
C THR A 34 20.41 -3.95 0.08
N ASP A 35 19.54 -3.45 -0.78
CA ASP A 35 19.48 -3.81 -2.20
C ASP A 35 19.25 -2.57 -3.05
N THR A 36 20.16 -2.33 -4.00
CA THR A 36 20.13 -1.19 -4.93
C THR A 36 19.67 -1.59 -6.33
N SER A 37 19.28 -2.84 -6.53
CA SER A 37 18.87 -3.36 -7.83
C SER A 37 17.51 -2.83 -8.26
N ASP A 38 17.33 -2.65 -9.56
CA ASP A 38 16.06 -2.25 -10.14
C ASP A 38 15.14 -3.47 -10.35
N TYR A 39 13.84 -3.31 -10.11
CA TYR A 39 12.86 -4.37 -10.30
C TYR A 39 11.65 -3.91 -11.10
N VAL A 40 11.19 -4.78 -11.99
CA VAL A 40 9.86 -4.71 -12.62
C VAL A 40 9.03 -5.86 -12.06
N VAL A 41 7.94 -5.53 -11.38
CA VAL A 41 7.07 -6.50 -10.71
C VAL A 41 5.79 -6.66 -11.53
N ASN A 42 5.78 -7.66 -12.39
CA ASN A 42 4.67 -7.96 -13.30
C ASN A 42 3.58 -8.81 -12.63
N THR A 43 2.44 -8.94 -13.29
CA THR A 43 1.34 -9.82 -12.87
C THR A 43 1.84 -11.21 -12.45
N GLY A 44 1.38 -11.68 -11.29
CA GLY A 44 1.78 -12.97 -10.72
C GLY A 44 3.13 -12.95 -9.98
N GLN A 45 3.88 -11.84 -10.03
CA GLN A 45 5.12 -11.67 -9.27
C GLN A 45 4.87 -10.93 -7.95
N THR A 46 5.61 -11.33 -6.92
CA THR A 46 5.64 -10.64 -5.63
C THR A 46 7.07 -10.26 -5.25
N LEU A 47 7.33 -8.97 -5.07
CA LEU A 47 8.55 -8.46 -4.45
C LEU A 47 8.32 -8.28 -2.96
N CYS A 48 9.06 -9.04 -2.14
CA CYS A 48 9.02 -8.92 -0.70
C CYS A 48 10.25 -8.17 -0.18
N ILE A 49 10.02 -7.15 0.63
CA ILE A 49 11.05 -6.48 1.41
C ILE A 49 10.83 -6.97 2.85
N ASP A 50 11.71 -7.83 3.34
CA ASP A 50 11.60 -8.38 4.69
C ASP A 50 11.93 -7.33 5.75
N THR A 51 11.71 -7.64 7.02
CA THR A 51 11.92 -6.71 8.14
C THR A 51 13.32 -6.11 8.21
N SER A 52 14.36 -6.84 7.80
CA SER A 52 15.74 -6.34 7.67
C SER A 52 16.10 -5.80 6.28
N GLY A 53 15.18 -5.90 5.31
CA GLY A 53 15.35 -5.44 3.94
C GLY A 53 15.36 -3.93 3.82
N ASN A 54 16.24 -3.42 2.97
CA ASN A 54 16.28 -2.00 2.59
C ASN A 54 16.36 -1.86 1.08
N CYS A 55 15.23 -1.54 0.43
CA CYS A 55 15.13 -1.46 -1.02
C CYS A 55 15.35 -0.02 -1.50
N LEU A 56 16.42 0.19 -2.25
CA LEU A 56 16.90 1.50 -2.73
C LEU A 56 16.84 1.68 -4.25
N GLY A 57 16.70 0.58 -5.00
CA GLY A 57 16.64 0.63 -6.46
C GLY A 57 15.35 1.23 -7.01
N LYS A 58 15.25 1.33 -8.35
CA LYS A 58 14.02 1.72 -9.03
C LYS A 58 13.03 0.56 -9.05
N ILE A 59 11.79 0.83 -8.66
CA ILE A 59 10.69 -0.13 -8.71
C ILE A 59 9.64 0.30 -9.73
N THR A 60 9.28 -0.63 -10.61
CA THR A 60 8.13 -0.50 -11.51
C THR A 60 7.12 -1.59 -11.18
N LEU A 61 5.95 -1.20 -10.67
CA LEU A 61 4.84 -2.11 -10.39
C LEU A 61 3.88 -2.14 -11.59
N ASN A 62 3.80 -3.31 -12.23
CA ASN A 62 3.07 -3.52 -13.48
C ASN A 62 2.13 -4.74 -13.36
N GLY A 63 1.19 -4.66 -12.43
CA GLY A 63 0.18 -5.69 -12.18
C GLY A 63 0.57 -6.71 -11.10
N GLY A 64 1.82 -6.70 -10.65
CA GLY A 64 2.29 -7.57 -9.55
C GLY A 64 1.99 -7.04 -8.16
N THR A 65 2.69 -7.59 -7.17
CA THR A 65 2.55 -7.22 -5.75
C THR A 65 3.88 -6.81 -5.14
N VAL A 66 3.91 -5.68 -4.42
CA VAL A 66 5.01 -5.33 -3.51
C VAL A 66 4.52 -5.50 -2.08
N CYS A 67 5.28 -6.23 -1.29
CA CYS A 67 5.04 -6.49 0.12
C CYS A 67 6.20 -5.94 0.94
N ASN A 68 5.99 -4.79 1.58
CA ASN A 68 7.02 -4.15 2.37
C ASN A 68 6.82 -4.39 3.86
N LYS A 69 7.71 -5.15 4.51
CA LYS A 69 7.82 -5.28 5.97
C LYS A 69 9.03 -4.55 6.55
N GLY A 70 9.96 -4.09 5.70
CA GLY A 70 11.19 -3.41 6.10
C GLY A 70 11.19 -1.94 5.71
N PHE A 71 12.29 -1.51 5.08
CA PHE A 71 12.50 -0.16 4.59
C PHE A 71 12.41 -0.11 3.07
N PHE A 72 11.40 0.58 2.55
CA PHE A 72 11.20 0.77 1.13
C PHE A 72 11.46 2.23 0.76
N GLN A 73 12.64 2.48 0.20
CA GLN A 73 13.13 3.82 -0.12
C GLN A 73 13.60 3.87 -1.58
N PRO A 74 12.72 3.56 -2.54
CA PRO A 74 13.12 3.40 -3.92
C PRO A 74 13.61 4.72 -4.51
N LYS A 75 14.69 4.68 -5.29
CA LYS A 75 15.16 5.84 -6.04
C LYS A 75 14.08 6.42 -6.96
N ASP A 76 13.31 5.53 -7.58
CA ASP A 76 12.16 5.84 -8.43
C ASP A 76 11.06 4.79 -8.22
N LEU A 77 9.80 5.22 -8.17
CA LEU A 77 8.65 4.35 -7.97
C LEU A 77 7.59 4.63 -9.03
N PHE A 78 7.36 3.66 -9.90
CA PHE A 78 6.33 3.74 -10.96
C PHE A 78 5.21 2.75 -10.64
N LEU A 79 4.00 3.26 -10.39
CA LEU A 79 2.84 2.47 -10.03
C LEU A 79 1.83 2.45 -11.19
N ASN A 80 1.99 1.50 -12.11
CA ASN A 80 1.18 1.41 -13.33
C ASN A 80 -0.02 0.45 -13.17
N GLY A 81 0.02 -0.43 -12.17
CA GLY A 81 -1.07 -1.32 -11.79
C GLY A 81 -0.58 -2.35 -10.78
N GLY A 82 -1.48 -3.04 -10.08
CA GLY A 82 -1.12 -4.07 -9.09
C GLY A 82 -1.39 -3.65 -7.66
N SER A 83 -0.66 -4.24 -6.70
CA SER A 83 -0.87 -3.99 -5.27
C SER A 83 0.43 -3.65 -4.53
N LEU A 84 0.39 -2.64 -3.67
CA LEU A 84 1.43 -2.27 -2.73
C LEU A 84 0.88 -2.45 -1.32
N ASN A 85 1.36 -3.46 -0.60
CA ASN A 85 1.02 -3.71 0.79
C ASN A 85 2.17 -3.23 1.67
N ASN A 86 1.96 -2.13 2.37
CA ASN A 86 2.94 -1.55 3.27
C ASN A 86 2.65 -1.96 4.71
N LEU A 87 3.49 -2.85 5.23
CA LEU A 87 3.52 -3.33 6.61
C LEU A 87 4.72 -2.77 7.41
N GLY A 88 5.64 -2.07 6.74
CA GLY A 88 6.82 -1.43 7.32
C GLY A 88 6.87 0.07 7.05
N ASN A 89 8.03 0.57 6.62
CA ASN A 89 8.26 1.97 6.34
C ASN A 89 8.49 2.16 4.83
N LEU A 90 7.70 3.03 4.20
CA LEU A 90 7.95 3.52 2.85
C LEU A 90 8.27 5.01 2.93
N THR A 91 9.40 5.42 2.35
CA THR A 91 9.73 6.84 2.17
C THR A 91 10.03 7.10 0.71
N TYR A 92 9.25 7.96 0.07
CA TYR A 92 9.44 8.37 -1.31
C TYR A 92 9.64 9.88 -1.40
N MET A 93 10.86 10.28 -1.79
CA MET A 93 11.34 11.66 -1.78
C MET A 93 10.86 12.49 -2.99
N LYS A 94 9.77 12.08 -3.63
CA LYS A 94 9.20 12.70 -4.83
C LYS A 94 7.68 12.64 -4.76
N SER A 95 7.00 13.34 -5.67
CA SER A 95 5.56 13.19 -5.84
C SER A 95 5.21 11.76 -6.30
N LEU A 96 4.18 11.18 -5.69
CA LEU A 96 3.70 9.84 -6.00
C LEU A 96 2.43 9.93 -6.85
N THR A 97 2.32 9.10 -7.88
CA THR A 97 1.11 9.03 -8.72
C THR A 97 0.73 7.58 -8.97
N LEU A 98 -0.55 7.26 -8.78
CA LEU A 98 -1.13 5.96 -9.16
C LEU A 98 -1.59 6.05 -10.61
N ASN A 99 -0.79 5.56 -11.56
CA ASN A 99 -1.06 5.75 -13.00
C ASN A 99 -2.10 4.78 -13.58
N GLY A 100 -2.42 3.69 -12.88
CA GLY A 100 -3.42 2.72 -13.32
C GLY A 100 -4.20 2.10 -12.17
N SER A 101 -4.68 0.87 -12.36
CA SER A 101 -5.41 0.11 -11.34
C SER A 101 -4.47 -0.36 -10.23
N VAL A 102 -4.10 0.55 -9.34
CA VAL A 102 -3.16 0.33 -8.23
C VAL A 102 -3.94 0.34 -6.92
N ASN A 103 -3.69 -0.68 -6.09
CA ASN A 103 -4.21 -0.73 -4.73
C ASN A 103 -3.05 -0.53 -3.75
N ILE A 104 -3.09 0.53 -2.95
CA ILE A 104 -2.19 0.73 -1.81
C ILE A 104 -2.93 0.37 -0.53
N THR A 105 -2.35 -0.55 0.24
CA THR A 105 -2.80 -0.83 1.60
C THR A 105 -1.69 -0.43 2.57
N ILE A 106 -2.01 0.48 3.48
CA ILE A 106 -1.14 0.87 4.60
C ILE A 106 -1.68 0.14 5.81
N GLU A 107 -0.98 -0.88 6.27
CA GLU A 107 -1.38 -1.67 7.44
C GLU A 107 -1.24 -0.88 8.75
N ALA A 108 -1.90 -1.37 9.80
CA ALA A 108 -1.78 -0.77 11.13
C ALA A 108 -0.30 -0.68 11.57
N SER A 109 0.06 0.42 12.22
CA SER A 109 1.42 0.72 12.68
C SER A 109 2.48 0.87 11.59
N SER A 110 2.12 0.83 10.30
CA SER A 110 3.02 1.12 9.19
C SER A 110 2.97 2.59 8.78
N VAL A 111 4.01 3.05 8.08
CA VAL A 111 4.15 4.45 7.67
C VAL A 111 4.48 4.54 6.17
N ILE A 112 3.77 5.43 5.49
CA ILE A 112 4.16 5.92 4.15
C ILE A 112 4.44 7.42 4.28
N ASN A 113 5.65 7.83 3.90
CA ASN A 113 6.04 9.23 3.73
C ASN A 113 6.21 9.54 2.25
N VAL A 114 5.50 10.55 1.75
CA VAL A 114 5.64 11.10 0.40
C VAL A 114 6.04 12.56 0.55
N GLU A 115 7.21 12.94 0.05
CA GLU A 115 7.71 14.31 0.19
C GLU A 115 7.02 15.28 -0.79
N GLY A 116 6.58 14.78 -1.95
CA GLY A 116 5.84 15.59 -2.91
C GLY A 116 4.32 15.53 -2.73
N ASP A 117 3.62 15.84 -3.81
CA ASP A 117 2.17 15.61 -3.91
C ASP A 117 1.87 14.11 -4.05
N PHE A 118 0.67 13.70 -3.64
CA PHE A 118 0.17 12.35 -3.86
C PHE A 118 -1.10 12.37 -4.69
N THR A 119 -1.03 11.86 -5.92
CA THR A 119 -2.15 11.79 -6.86
C THR A 119 -2.69 10.37 -6.96
N ILE A 120 -3.95 10.20 -6.60
CA ILE A 120 -4.71 8.96 -6.73
C ILE A 120 -5.60 9.12 -7.97
N ASN A 121 -5.22 8.57 -9.12
CA ASN A 121 -6.08 8.65 -10.32
C ASN A 121 -7.31 7.76 -10.19
N THR A 122 -8.26 7.88 -11.11
CA THR A 122 -9.60 7.27 -11.05
C THR A 122 -9.65 5.77 -10.76
N ALA A 123 -8.68 5.00 -11.26
CA ALA A 123 -8.60 3.55 -11.02
C ALA A 123 -7.76 3.18 -9.78
N GLY A 124 -7.15 4.16 -9.12
CA GLY A 124 -6.34 3.99 -7.93
C GLY A 124 -7.17 3.90 -6.65
N ASN A 125 -6.79 3.00 -5.77
CA ASN A 125 -7.43 2.80 -4.47
C ASN A 125 -6.37 2.86 -3.36
N VAL A 126 -6.63 3.66 -2.33
CA VAL A 126 -5.79 3.73 -1.13
C VAL A 126 -6.63 3.39 0.10
N THR A 127 -6.20 2.38 0.84
CA THR A 127 -6.73 2.06 2.17
C THR A 127 -5.67 2.33 3.22
N ASN A 128 -5.91 3.33 4.07
CA ASN A 128 -4.99 3.75 5.10
C ASN A 128 -5.44 3.27 6.50
N ASN A 129 -4.81 2.23 7.03
CA ASN A 129 -4.95 1.80 8.44
C ASN A 129 -3.77 2.27 9.31
N GLY A 130 -2.73 2.85 8.71
CA GLY A 130 -1.51 3.31 9.38
C GLY A 130 -1.36 4.82 9.35
N TYR A 131 -0.16 5.28 9.04
CA TYR A 131 0.15 6.70 8.88
C TYR A 131 0.51 7.01 7.43
N LEU A 132 -0.27 7.87 6.79
CA LEU A 132 0.05 8.42 5.49
C LEU A 132 0.44 9.89 5.65
N ASN A 133 1.73 10.18 5.50
CA ASN A 133 2.27 11.51 5.59
C ASN A 133 2.63 11.97 4.17
N VAL A 134 1.95 13.01 3.69
CA VAL A 134 2.22 13.64 2.40
C VAL A 134 2.62 15.07 2.68
N SER A 135 3.84 15.49 2.38
CA SER A 135 4.25 16.87 2.66
C SER A 135 3.58 17.87 1.71
N GLY A 136 3.10 17.42 0.55
CA GLY A 136 2.32 18.20 -0.40
C GLY A 136 0.81 18.00 -0.27
N ASN A 137 0.12 18.18 -1.40
CA ASN A 137 -1.32 17.97 -1.53
C ASN A 137 -1.64 16.53 -1.89
N ILE A 138 -2.82 16.06 -1.48
CA ILE A 138 -3.44 14.84 -1.99
C ILE A 138 -4.50 15.22 -3.02
N GLN A 139 -4.33 14.76 -4.25
CA GLN A 139 -5.36 14.83 -5.28
C GLN A 139 -6.02 13.47 -5.42
N ASN A 140 -7.22 13.33 -4.86
CA ASN A 140 -7.99 12.10 -4.87
C ASN A 140 -8.99 12.06 -6.02
N ASN A 141 -8.63 11.55 -7.19
CA ASN A 141 -9.56 11.30 -8.29
C ASN A 141 -10.11 9.87 -8.31
N GLY A 142 -9.59 8.99 -7.44
CA GLY A 142 -10.00 7.59 -7.26
C GLY A 142 -10.72 7.35 -5.94
N ALA A 143 -10.32 6.29 -5.22
CA ALA A 143 -10.83 5.97 -3.90
C ALA A 143 -9.76 6.15 -2.81
N LEU A 144 -10.13 6.86 -1.75
CA LEU A 144 -9.32 7.04 -0.54
C LEU A 144 -10.17 6.67 0.68
N ASN A 145 -9.80 5.58 1.34
CA ASN A 145 -10.42 5.12 2.59
C ASN A 145 -9.42 5.30 3.74
N ASN A 146 -9.65 6.32 4.56
CA ASN A 146 -8.84 6.61 5.73
C ASN A 146 -9.47 6.04 6.99
N LEU A 147 -8.79 5.10 7.62
CA LEU A 147 -9.17 4.46 8.88
C LEU A 147 -8.25 4.86 10.04
N ASN A 148 -7.21 5.66 9.78
CA ASN A 148 -6.26 6.12 10.78
C ASN A 148 -5.77 7.55 10.46
N VAL A 149 -4.47 7.85 10.42
CA VAL A 149 -3.99 9.24 10.27
C VAL A 149 -3.51 9.52 8.84
N ILE A 150 -4.02 10.61 8.26
CA ILE A 150 -3.43 11.29 7.11
C ILE A 150 -2.93 12.65 7.56
N ASN A 151 -1.69 12.98 7.19
CA ASN A 151 -1.13 14.33 7.29
C ASN A 151 -0.86 14.83 5.87
N CYS A 152 -1.39 16.00 5.52
CA CYS A 152 -1.18 16.65 4.21
C CYS A 152 -1.35 18.16 4.28
N LEU A 153 -1.06 18.89 3.21
CA LEU A 153 -1.45 20.31 3.11
C LEU A 153 -2.96 20.44 2.85
N GLN A 154 -3.44 19.73 1.83
CA GLN A 154 -4.84 19.74 1.42
C GLN A 154 -5.21 18.40 0.79
N ILE A 155 -6.49 18.01 0.90
CA ILE A 155 -7.09 16.96 0.06
C ILE A 155 -8.10 17.59 -0.90
N SER A 156 -8.00 17.28 -2.18
CA SER A 156 -8.92 17.72 -3.24
C SER A 156 -9.42 16.54 -4.08
N GLY A 157 -10.47 16.75 -4.87
CA GLY A 157 -11.09 15.73 -5.73
C GLY A 157 -12.30 15.05 -5.08
N ASN A 158 -12.45 13.74 -5.31
CA ASN A 158 -13.49 12.91 -4.73
C ASN A 158 -13.41 12.92 -3.19
N ALA A 159 -14.59 12.83 -2.56
CA ALA A 159 -14.67 12.69 -1.11
C ALA A 159 -13.93 11.45 -0.63
N ALA A 160 -13.08 11.61 0.39
CA ALA A 160 -12.49 10.48 1.10
C ALA A 160 -13.55 9.84 2.02
N VAL A 161 -13.55 8.51 2.09
CA VAL A 161 -14.24 7.81 3.18
C VAL A 161 -13.33 7.91 4.39
N ASN A 162 -13.74 8.67 5.42
CA ASN A 162 -12.90 8.93 6.58
C ASN A 162 -13.55 8.42 7.86
N ALA A 163 -12.96 7.39 8.47
CA ALA A 163 -13.22 6.94 9.83
C ALA A 163 -12.04 7.24 10.78
N GLY A 164 -10.97 7.87 10.28
CA GLY A 164 -9.80 8.28 11.04
C GLY A 164 -9.65 9.81 11.17
N VAL A 165 -8.41 10.27 11.27
CA VAL A 165 -8.02 11.68 11.41
C VAL A 165 -7.31 12.14 10.13
N ILE A 166 -7.67 13.34 9.67
CA ILE A 166 -6.99 14.03 8.57
C ILE A 166 -6.52 15.38 9.11
N ASN A 167 -5.20 15.56 9.20
CA ASN A 167 -4.58 16.82 9.60
C ASN A 167 -4.13 17.56 8.34
N GLN A 168 -4.77 18.69 8.07
CA GLN A 168 -4.43 19.62 6.99
C GLN A 168 -3.71 20.82 7.59
N ASN A 169 -2.47 21.09 7.17
CA ASN A 169 -1.64 22.18 7.69
C ASN A 169 -1.10 23.07 6.57
#